data_AF-A0A1G0XRI7-F1
#
_entry.id   AF-A0A1G0XRI7-F1
#
_cell.length_a   1.000
_cell.length_b   1.000
_cell.length_c   1.000
_cell.angle_alpha   90.00
_cell.angle_beta   90.00
_cell.angle_gamma   90.00
#
_symmetry.space_group_name_H-M   'P 1'
#
loop_
_entity.id
_entity.type
_entity.pdbx_description
1 polymer ?
#
loop_
_entity_poly.entity_id
_entity_poly.type
_entity_poly.pdbx_seq_one_letter_code
_entity_poly.pdbx_strand_id
1 'polypeptide(L)'
;MITMKNAVKKLSAPPMLGMMKAHSDAAVQYRKALASMPKTGDGFNPNLIRVAAYAKRAGITERQFISDIMKHARAGTRTPSFFEIQRAYRRALTDAKKAVAVAKASKPAANAAAKKFLVNTKNLSKLFDPQGRDCIDELKDSSPVKFNEQDAPGVLLEALYEPDEKAFIGEKFPDRCSDEDEKLAWQYQRIKTPHDWIEHFRNADITKYHYFCVNPLTGEIGRTQEGKPSYRADSCIAAYRYCLLEYDSVPGMKIAPGPNGIIDRKQLFDFQNAQAAFWLNVIKSGAPVVAVIATGGKSLHAIYHVGCLDRAEWDAKVCGGIYSRLSAAGFDKACKNPSRLSRFPGACRPEQRYALAGQKLLYLKERSRL
;
A
#
# COMPACT_ATOMS: atom_id res chain seq x y z
N MET A 1 -7.23 43.51 55.27
CA MET A 1 -7.73 44.07 54.01
C MET A 1 -7.10 43.31 52.84
N ILE A 2 -7.60 42.12 52.50
CA ILE A 2 -7.26 41.41 51.26
C ILE A 2 -8.53 40.71 50.76
N THR A 3 -8.88 41.03 49.53
CA THR A 3 -10.19 40.89 48.90
C THR A 3 -10.41 39.49 48.33
N MET A 4 -11.55 38.86 48.66
CA MET A 4 -12.08 37.69 47.95
C MET A 4 -12.47 38.09 46.52
N LYS A 5 -11.93 37.41 45.50
CA LYS A 5 -12.43 37.46 44.13
C LYS A 5 -13.05 36.13 43.73
N ASN A 6 -14.33 36.23 43.36
CA ASN A 6 -15.22 35.22 42.83
C ASN A 6 -14.64 34.45 41.63
N ALA A 7 -14.82 33.13 41.62
CA ALA A 7 -14.73 32.30 40.43
C ALA A 7 -16.06 31.56 40.22
N VAL A 8 -16.98 32.18 39.50
CA VAL A 8 -18.18 31.54 38.95
C VAL A 8 -17.72 30.66 37.78
N LYS A 9 -17.67 29.34 37.98
CA LYS A 9 -17.50 28.36 36.89
C LYS A 9 -18.77 28.34 36.04
N LYS A 10 -18.66 28.77 34.78
CA LYS A 10 -19.66 28.53 33.73
C LYS A 10 -19.86 27.02 33.55
N LEU A 11 -21.06 26.53 33.84
CA LEU A 11 -21.57 25.24 33.36
C LEU A 11 -21.79 25.35 31.85
N SER A 12 -20.86 24.85 31.04
CA SER A 12 -21.11 24.62 29.61
C SER A 12 -21.89 23.33 29.44
N ALA A 13 -23.03 23.39 28.76
CA ALA A 13 -23.88 22.24 28.42
C ALA A 13 -23.08 21.13 27.70
N PRO A 14 -23.32 19.83 27.98
CA PRO A 14 -22.52 18.72 27.48
C PRO A 14 -23.16 18.10 26.18
N PRO A 15 -22.63 17.00 25.59
CA PRO A 15 -22.31 16.80 24.17
C PRO A 15 -23.51 16.38 23.28
N MET A 16 -24.74 16.52 23.77
CA MET A 16 -25.97 16.02 23.13
C MET A 16 -26.23 16.64 21.76
N LEU A 17 -25.97 17.95 21.59
CA LEU A 17 -26.23 18.67 20.34
C LEU A 17 -25.34 18.15 19.18
N GLY A 18 -24.11 17.72 19.49
CA GLY A 18 -23.18 17.17 18.50
C GLY A 18 -23.56 15.76 18.04
N MET A 19 -24.08 14.92 18.95
CA MET A 19 -24.58 13.58 18.62
C MET A 19 -25.85 13.65 17.77
N MET A 20 -26.79 14.54 18.10
CA MET A 20 -28.02 14.72 17.31
C MET A 20 -27.73 15.19 15.89
N LYS A 21 -26.76 16.10 15.71
CA LYS A 21 -26.33 16.57 14.38
C LYS A 21 -25.64 15.47 13.55
N ALA A 22 -24.78 14.66 14.16
CA ALA A 22 -24.11 13.56 13.47
C ALA A 22 -25.08 12.46 13.01
N HIS A 23 -26.11 12.17 13.81
CA HIS A 23 -27.19 11.26 13.42
C HIS A 23 -28.06 11.82 12.30
N SER A 24 -28.37 13.13 12.33
CA SER A 24 -29.18 13.75 11.27
C SER A 24 -28.44 13.79 9.93
N ASP A 25 -27.14 14.08 9.93
CA ASP A 25 -26.30 14.05 8.72
C ASP A 25 -26.18 12.64 8.13
N ALA A 26 -26.01 11.62 8.98
CA ALA A 26 -25.95 10.23 8.54
C ALA A 26 -27.28 9.76 7.93
N ALA A 27 -28.42 10.17 8.49
CA ALA A 27 -29.74 9.88 7.93
C ALA A 27 -29.96 10.54 6.56
N VAL A 28 -29.45 11.76 6.35
CA VAL A 28 -29.47 12.44 5.04
C VAL A 28 -28.63 11.68 4.01
N GLN A 29 -27.41 11.26 4.38
CA GLN A 29 -26.54 10.49 3.49
C GLN A 29 -27.12 9.12 3.15
N TYR A 30 -27.74 8.44 4.12
CA TYR A 30 -28.44 7.18 3.89
C TYR A 30 -29.54 7.33 2.84
N ARG A 31 -30.43 8.33 2.99
CA ARG A 31 -31.51 8.59 2.03
C ARG A 31 -30.99 8.93 0.63
N LYS A 32 -29.95 9.77 0.52
CA LYS A 32 -29.33 10.10 -0.76
C LYS A 32 -28.74 8.88 -1.44
N ALA A 33 -27.98 8.07 -0.68
CA ALA A 33 -27.34 6.88 -1.21
C ALA A 33 -28.35 5.80 -1.64
N LEU A 34 -29.45 5.66 -0.88
CA LEU A 34 -30.57 4.77 -1.20
C LEU A 34 -31.30 5.21 -2.48
N ALA A 35 -31.53 6.51 -2.67
CA ALA A 35 -32.15 7.06 -3.87
C ALA A 35 -31.27 6.91 -5.13
N SER A 36 -29.95 6.89 -4.96
CA SER A 36 -28.97 6.73 -6.06
C SER A 36 -28.56 5.27 -6.33
N MET A 37 -29.27 4.28 -5.78
CA MET A 37 -28.91 2.88 -5.98
C MET A 37 -29.01 2.50 -7.47
N PRO A 38 -27.94 1.95 -8.06
CA PRO A 38 -27.97 1.50 -9.44
C PRO A 38 -28.83 0.24 -9.59
N LYS A 39 -29.14 -0.16 -10.82
CA LYS A 39 -29.86 -1.42 -11.09
C LYS A 39 -28.95 -2.62 -10.76
N THR A 40 -29.57 -3.77 -10.48
CA THR A 40 -28.82 -5.03 -10.35
C THR A 40 -28.07 -5.36 -11.64
N GLY A 41 -26.79 -5.74 -11.52
CA GLY A 41 -25.89 -5.98 -12.64
C GLY A 41 -25.02 -4.78 -13.04
N ASP A 42 -25.34 -3.58 -12.56
CA ASP A 42 -24.64 -2.33 -12.91
C ASP A 42 -23.98 -1.70 -11.68
N GLY A 43 -23.07 -2.45 -11.03
CA GLY A 43 -22.38 -1.96 -9.82
C GLY A 43 -23.24 -1.91 -8.54
N PHE A 44 -24.30 -2.72 -8.46
CA PHE A 44 -25.21 -2.84 -7.31
C PHE A 44 -24.49 -3.25 -6.02
N ASN A 45 -23.62 -4.25 -6.06
CA ASN A 45 -23.00 -4.82 -4.85
C ASN A 45 -22.02 -3.87 -4.14
N PRO A 46 -21.10 -3.17 -4.83
CA PRO A 46 -20.28 -2.14 -4.22
C PRO A 46 -21.11 -0.99 -3.62
N ASN A 47 -22.20 -0.59 -4.27
CA ASN A 47 -23.09 0.44 -3.76
C ASN A 47 -23.87 -0.03 -2.54
N LEU A 48 -24.36 -1.28 -2.53
CA LEU A 48 -25.08 -1.88 -1.42
C LEU A 48 -24.25 -1.87 -0.12
N ILE A 49 -22.95 -2.14 -0.20
CA ILE A 49 -22.01 -2.05 0.93
C ILE A 49 -21.91 -0.60 1.44
N ARG A 50 -21.81 0.37 0.53
CA ARG A 50 -21.77 1.80 0.87
C ARG A 50 -23.06 2.28 1.54
N VAL A 51 -24.24 1.88 1.02
CA VAL A 51 -25.53 2.21 1.62
C VAL A 51 -25.67 1.56 3.00
N ALA A 52 -25.21 0.31 3.18
CA ALA A 52 -25.21 -0.38 4.47
C ALA A 52 -24.37 0.37 5.54
N ALA A 53 -23.22 0.94 5.15
CA ALA A 53 -22.40 1.74 6.04
C ALA A 53 -23.13 3.02 6.52
N TYR A 54 -23.85 3.72 5.63
CA TYR A 54 -24.66 4.88 6.00
C TYR A 54 -25.88 4.50 6.86
N ALA A 55 -26.55 3.40 6.53
CA ALA A 55 -27.67 2.86 7.30
C ALA A 55 -27.26 2.64 8.76
N LYS A 56 -26.07 2.05 8.98
CA LYS A 56 -25.56 1.81 10.33
C LYS A 56 -25.27 3.11 11.08
N ARG A 57 -24.61 4.08 10.43
CA ARG A 57 -24.32 5.40 11.02
C ARG A 57 -25.60 6.17 11.37
N ALA A 58 -26.66 5.98 10.60
CA ALA A 58 -27.98 6.56 10.83
C ALA A 58 -28.81 5.82 11.89
N GLY A 59 -28.33 4.68 12.41
CA GLY A 59 -29.08 3.88 13.40
C GLY A 59 -30.21 3.04 12.80
N ILE A 60 -30.23 2.84 11.47
CA ILE A 60 -31.24 2.04 10.77
C ILE A 60 -31.01 0.56 11.09
N THR A 61 -32.08 -0.16 11.47
CA THR A 61 -32.03 -1.58 11.81
C THR A 61 -31.85 -2.47 10.58
N GLU A 62 -31.37 -3.70 10.75
CA GLU A 62 -31.23 -4.70 9.67
C GLU A 62 -32.56 -4.91 8.93
N ARG A 63 -33.66 -5.04 9.68
CA ARG A 63 -35.00 -5.24 9.13
C ARG A 63 -35.46 -4.04 8.29
N GLN A 64 -35.23 -2.82 8.77
CA GLN A 64 -35.53 -1.61 8.01
C GLN A 64 -34.66 -1.49 6.77
N PHE A 65 -33.36 -1.73 6.89
CA PHE A 65 -32.43 -1.69 5.76
C PHE A 65 -32.81 -2.68 4.65
N ILE A 66 -33.14 -3.92 5.02
CA ILE A 66 -33.59 -4.94 4.07
C ILE A 66 -34.89 -4.49 3.38
N SER A 67 -35.88 -4.01 4.15
CA SER A 67 -37.12 -3.46 3.60
C SER A 67 -36.86 -2.31 2.62
N ASP A 68 -35.97 -1.38 2.99
CA ASP A 68 -35.68 -0.19 2.21
C ASP A 68 -34.98 -0.53 0.89
N ILE A 69 -34.02 -1.46 0.92
CA ILE A 69 -33.37 -1.97 -0.30
C ILE A 69 -34.37 -2.74 -1.16
N MET A 70 -35.22 -3.58 -0.59
CA MET A 70 -36.22 -4.32 -1.37
C MET A 70 -37.26 -3.39 -2.03
N LYS A 71 -37.60 -2.26 -1.39
CA LYS A 71 -38.51 -1.24 -1.96
C LYS A 71 -37.85 -0.35 -3.01
N HIS A 72 -36.55 -0.07 -2.88
CA HIS A 72 -35.83 0.87 -3.75
C HIS A 72 -34.99 0.21 -4.85
N ALA A 73 -34.66 -1.07 -4.71
CA ALA A 73 -33.93 -1.82 -5.73
C ALA A 73 -34.80 -1.87 -6.99
N ARG A 74 -34.40 -1.09 -8.00
CA ARG A 74 -35.00 -1.14 -9.32
C ARG A 74 -34.54 -2.44 -9.96
N ALA A 75 -35.50 -3.31 -10.34
CA ALA A 75 -35.20 -4.54 -11.06
C ALA A 75 -34.36 -4.22 -12.31
N GLY A 76 -33.13 -4.76 -12.33
CA GLY A 76 -32.28 -4.79 -13.51
C GLY A 76 -32.34 -6.18 -14.12
N THR A 77 -31.18 -6.82 -14.29
CA THR A 77 -31.08 -8.19 -14.80
C THR A 77 -31.50 -9.29 -13.82
N ARG A 78 -31.61 -9.01 -12.51
CA ARG A 78 -32.07 -9.98 -11.49
C ARG A 78 -32.64 -9.30 -10.25
N THR A 79 -33.40 -10.03 -9.44
CA THR A 79 -33.81 -9.56 -8.11
C THR A 79 -32.71 -9.91 -7.10
N PRO A 80 -32.23 -8.97 -6.27
CA PRO A 80 -31.25 -9.28 -5.23
C PRO A 80 -31.89 -10.16 -4.16
N SER A 81 -31.17 -11.18 -3.70
CA SER A 81 -31.72 -12.12 -2.70
C SER A 81 -31.72 -11.51 -1.30
N PHE A 82 -32.63 -11.95 -0.44
CA PHE A 82 -32.66 -11.58 0.98
C PHE A 82 -31.30 -11.79 1.66
N PHE A 83 -30.66 -12.93 1.40
CA PHE A 83 -29.36 -13.28 1.97
C PHE A 83 -28.22 -12.39 1.48
N GLU A 84 -28.27 -11.92 0.23
CA GLU A 84 -27.28 -10.98 -0.32
C GLU A 84 -27.34 -9.62 0.38
N ILE A 85 -28.55 -9.10 0.60
CA ILE A 85 -28.78 -7.82 1.28
C ILE A 85 -28.39 -7.93 2.77
N GLN A 86 -28.79 -9.03 3.41
CA GLN A 86 -28.43 -9.33 4.79
C GLN A 86 -26.91 -9.45 4.98
N ARG A 87 -26.21 -10.13 4.06
CA ARG A 87 -24.75 -10.27 4.10
C ARG A 87 -24.04 -8.91 4.00
N ALA A 88 -24.51 -8.01 3.12
CA ALA A 88 -23.95 -6.67 3.01
C ALA A 88 -24.12 -5.85 4.30
N TYR A 89 -25.31 -5.90 4.93
CA TYR A 89 -25.56 -5.21 6.20
C TYR A 89 -24.70 -5.77 7.35
N ARG A 90 -24.61 -7.10 7.46
CA ARG A 90 -23.79 -7.75 8.49
C ARG A 90 -22.30 -7.51 8.30
N ARG A 91 -21.81 -7.42 7.06
CA ARG A 91 -20.44 -7.02 6.76
C ARG A 91 -20.15 -5.61 7.26
N ALA A 92 -21.05 -4.65 7.02
CA ALA A 92 -20.94 -3.30 7.56
C ALA A 92 -20.96 -3.27 9.11
N LEU A 93 -21.66 -4.19 9.78
CA LEU A 93 -21.60 -4.34 11.24
C LEU A 93 -20.24 -4.84 11.72
N THR A 94 -19.67 -5.85 11.05
CA THR A 94 -18.34 -6.38 11.39
C THR A 94 -17.26 -5.33 11.16
N ASP A 95 -17.34 -4.59 10.05
CA ASP A 95 -16.39 -3.54 9.71
C ASP A 95 -16.51 -2.34 10.67
N ALA A 96 -17.73 -1.95 11.07
CA ALA A 96 -17.95 -0.91 12.08
C ALA A 96 -17.48 -1.33 13.48
N LYS A 97 -17.69 -2.60 13.88
CA LYS A 97 -17.19 -3.13 15.15
C LYS A 97 -15.65 -3.16 15.18
N LYS A 98 -15.02 -3.57 14.08
CA LYS A 98 -13.56 -3.48 13.89
C LYS A 98 -13.09 -2.03 13.93
N ALA A 99 -13.78 -1.11 13.26
CA ALA A 99 -13.45 0.31 13.26
C ALA A 99 -13.58 0.97 14.64
N VAL A 100 -14.57 0.59 15.47
CA VAL A 100 -14.71 1.09 16.85
C VAL A 100 -13.66 0.49 17.78
N ALA A 101 -13.33 -0.80 17.63
CA ALA A 101 -12.22 -1.43 18.35
C ALA A 101 -10.88 -0.76 17.99
N VAL A 102 -10.68 -0.45 16.70
CA VAL A 102 -9.52 0.31 16.21
C VAL A 102 -9.55 1.76 16.69
N ALA A 103 -10.69 2.46 16.67
CA ALA A 103 -10.82 3.85 17.13
C ALA A 103 -10.50 4.02 18.62
N LYS A 104 -10.85 3.01 19.45
CA LYS A 104 -10.41 2.93 20.85
C LYS A 104 -8.92 2.64 21.00
N ALA A 105 -8.30 1.97 20.03
CA ALA A 105 -6.87 1.68 19.99
C ALA A 105 -6.00 2.74 19.26
N SER A 106 -6.59 3.63 18.45
CA SER A 106 -5.84 4.40 17.43
C SER A 106 -5.47 5.84 17.80
N LYS A 107 -6.05 6.45 18.84
CA LYS A 107 -5.60 7.79 19.30
C LYS A 107 -4.14 7.82 19.81
N PRO A 108 -3.61 6.76 20.44
CA PRO A 108 -2.16 6.66 20.74
C PRO A 108 -1.32 6.10 19.58
N ALA A 109 -1.89 5.22 18.74
CA ALA A 109 -1.12 4.39 17.80
C ALA A 109 -0.68 5.12 16.51
N ALA A 110 -1.46 6.09 16.01
CA ALA A 110 -1.09 6.90 14.84
C ALA A 110 0.20 7.71 15.09
N ASN A 111 0.41 8.16 16.34
CA ASN A 111 1.66 8.82 16.76
C ASN A 111 2.80 7.82 17.03
N ALA A 112 2.51 6.57 17.41
CA ALA A 112 3.52 5.57 17.74
C ALA A 112 4.21 4.95 16.51
N ALA A 113 3.46 4.64 15.44
CA ALA A 113 4.03 4.12 14.19
C ALA A 113 4.86 5.18 13.44
N ALA A 114 4.41 6.43 13.46
CA ALA A 114 5.17 7.57 12.94
C ALA A 114 6.40 7.92 13.81
N LYS A 115 6.34 7.64 15.13
CA LYS A 115 7.51 7.72 16.03
C LYS A 115 8.54 6.61 15.76
N LYS A 116 8.11 5.39 15.42
CA LYS A 116 9.02 4.29 15.08
C LYS A 116 9.79 4.50 13.77
N PHE A 117 9.26 5.32 12.86
CA PHE A 117 9.97 5.71 11.64
C PHE A 117 11.07 6.75 11.89
N LEU A 118 11.12 7.40 13.06
CA LEU A 118 12.15 8.38 13.39
C LEU A 118 13.46 7.70 13.75
N VAL A 119 14.13 7.13 12.75
CA VAL A 119 15.58 7.34 12.72
C VAL A 119 15.76 8.85 12.75
N ASN A 120 16.50 9.37 13.73
CA ASN A 120 16.71 10.80 13.89
C ASN A 120 17.36 11.38 12.63
N THR A 121 16.55 11.93 11.73
CA THR A 121 16.99 12.44 10.43
C THR A 121 17.82 13.72 10.55
N LYS A 122 18.01 14.26 11.76
CA LYS A 122 18.88 15.42 12.01
C LYS A 122 20.33 15.19 11.54
N ASN A 123 20.76 13.93 11.40
CA ASN A 123 22.06 13.57 10.82
C ASN A 123 21.93 12.46 9.77
N LEU A 124 21.06 12.64 8.77
CA LEU A 124 20.85 11.68 7.68
C LEU A 124 22.16 11.18 7.06
N SER A 125 23.15 12.05 6.83
CA SER A 125 24.44 11.68 6.25
C SER A 125 25.17 10.57 7.02
N LYS A 126 25.09 10.57 8.36
CA LYS A 126 25.72 9.53 9.19
C LYS A 126 25.10 8.15 9.00
N LEU A 127 23.84 8.09 8.58
CA LEU A 127 23.17 6.81 8.32
C LEU A 127 23.70 6.15 7.05
N PHE A 128 24.21 6.94 6.10
CA PHE A 128 24.78 6.46 4.84
C PHE A 128 26.27 6.14 4.93
N ASP A 129 26.91 6.39 6.07
CA ASP A 129 28.34 6.12 6.24
C ASP A 129 28.57 4.62 6.48
N PRO A 130 29.22 3.90 5.54
CA PRO A 130 29.51 2.49 5.71
C PRO A 130 30.60 2.23 6.76
N GLN A 131 31.39 3.25 7.13
CA GLN A 131 32.52 3.15 8.07
C GLN A 131 33.53 2.06 7.66
N GLY A 132 33.79 1.95 6.36
CA GLY A 132 34.71 0.96 5.78
C GLY A 132 34.18 -0.48 5.70
N ARG A 133 32.92 -0.72 6.09
CA ARG A 133 32.32 -2.06 6.10
C ARG A 133 31.64 -2.41 4.78
N ASP A 134 31.53 -3.70 4.47
CA ASP A 134 30.64 -4.19 3.42
C ASP A 134 29.21 -4.31 3.96
N CYS A 135 28.49 -3.19 3.90
CA CYS A 135 27.12 -3.11 4.35
C CYS A 135 26.15 -3.86 3.43
N ILE A 136 26.52 -4.16 2.17
CA ILE A 136 25.67 -4.94 1.26
C ILE A 136 25.60 -6.39 1.75
N ASP A 137 26.75 -6.99 2.06
CA ASP A 137 26.80 -8.35 2.57
C ASP A 137 26.27 -8.43 4.00
N GLU A 138 26.58 -7.47 4.88
CA GLU A 138 25.93 -7.38 6.20
C GLU A 138 24.40 -7.29 6.10
N LEU A 139 23.86 -6.58 5.10
CA LEU A 139 22.42 -6.47 4.89
C LEU A 139 21.81 -7.84 4.53
N LYS A 140 22.47 -8.61 3.67
CA LYS A 140 22.07 -10.00 3.35
C LYS A 140 22.15 -10.90 4.57
N ASP A 141 23.22 -10.80 5.35
CA ASP A 141 23.40 -11.59 6.56
C ASP A 141 22.37 -11.24 7.63
N SER A 142 21.94 -9.98 7.69
CA SER A 142 20.88 -9.53 8.60
C SER A 142 19.47 -10.02 8.21
N SER A 143 19.28 -10.53 6.98
CA SER A 143 17.99 -11.07 6.51
C SER A 143 17.57 -12.26 7.37
N PRO A 144 16.42 -12.18 8.08
CA PRO A 144 15.89 -13.31 8.85
C PRO A 144 15.52 -14.51 7.98
N VAL A 145 14.94 -14.26 6.80
CA VAL A 145 14.67 -15.31 5.82
C VAL A 145 15.93 -15.50 4.98
N LYS A 146 16.43 -16.73 4.95
CA LYS A 146 17.56 -17.12 4.11
C LYS A 146 17.06 -17.70 2.79
N PHE A 147 17.70 -17.29 1.70
CA PHE A 147 17.34 -17.66 0.34
C PHE A 147 18.58 -17.54 -0.55
N ASN A 148 18.59 -18.28 -1.65
CA ASN A 148 19.53 -18.06 -2.75
C ASN A 148 18.87 -17.19 -3.84
N GLU A 149 19.63 -16.79 -4.86
CA GLU A 149 19.11 -15.92 -5.93
C GLU A 149 18.00 -16.58 -6.77
N GLN A 150 18.03 -17.91 -6.92
CA GLN A 150 17.03 -18.67 -7.69
C GLN A 150 15.67 -18.68 -6.97
N ASP A 151 15.68 -18.83 -5.65
CA ASP A 151 14.47 -18.93 -4.83
C ASP A 151 13.91 -17.55 -4.42
N ALA A 152 14.74 -16.49 -4.50
CA ALA A 152 14.40 -15.13 -4.10
C ALA A 152 13.03 -14.62 -4.62
N PRO A 153 12.62 -14.87 -5.88
CA PRO A 153 11.31 -14.44 -6.36
C PRO A 153 10.16 -15.12 -5.62
N GLY A 154 10.23 -16.44 -5.41
CA GLY A 154 9.18 -17.21 -4.75
C GLY A 154 9.03 -16.83 -3.28
N VAL A 155 10.14 -16.78 -2.54
CA VAL A 155 10.12 -16.41 -1.12
C VAL A 155 9.62 -14.99 -0.88
N LEU A 156 9.89 -14.06 -1.81
CA LEU A 156 9.34 -12.71 -1.74
C LEU A 156 7.82 -12.72 -1.88
N LEU A 157 7.29 -13.48 -2.85
CA LEU A 157 5.84 -13.56 -3.07
C LEU A 157 5.13 -14.17 -1.85
N GLU A 158 5.66 -15.25 -1.28
CA GLU A 158 5.10 -15.89 -0.09
C GLU A 158 5.17 -14.98 1.16
N ALA A 159 6.17 -14.12 1.25
CA ALA A 159 6.29 -13.17 2.35
C ALA A 159 5.30 -12.00 2.24
N LEU A 160 5.02 -11.52 1.02
CA LEU A 160 4.21 -10.32 0.81
C LEU A 160 2.70 -10.60 0.69
N TYR A 161 2.32 -11.71 0.06
CA TYR A 161 0.93 -12.01 -0.31
C TYR A 161 0.39 -13.21 0.44
N GLU A 162 -0.92 -13.22 0.70
CA GLU A 162 -1.63 -14.45 1.04
C GLU A 162 -1.77 -15.38 -0.19
N PRO A 163 -1.93 -16.71 0.02
CA PRO A 163 -1.98 -17.68 -1.08
C PRO A 163 -3.05 -17.41 -2.14
N ASP A 164 -4.21 -16.84 -1.75
CA ASP A 164 -5.35 -16.57 -2.63
C ASP A 164 -5.37 -15.14 -3.19
N GLU A 165 -4.51 -14.26 -2.68
CA GLU A 165 -4.38 -12.89 -3.15
C GLU A 165 -3.79 -12.81 -4.54
N LYS A 166 -4.03 -11.69 -5.22
CA LYS A 166 -3.52 -11.47 -6.57
C LYS A 166 -2.36 -10.50 -6.57
N ALA A 167 -1.28 -10.89 -7.23
CA ALA A 167 -0.11 -10.06 -7.48
C ALA A 167 -0.02 -9.71 -8.96
N PHE A 168 0.27 -8.44 -9.25
CA PHE A 168 0.71 -8.05 -10.57
C PHE A 168 2.22 -8.30 -10.69
N ILE A 169 2.64 -9.02 -11.73
CA ILE A 169 4.06 -9.13 -12.11
C ILE A 169 4.17 -9.01 -13.64
N GLY A 170 5.09 -8.16 -14.11
CA GLY A 170 5.32 -7.97 -15.54
C GLY A 170 6.11 -6.70 -15.86
N GLU A 171 6.06 -6.31 -17.12
CA GLU A 171 6.73 -5.11 -17.62
C GLU A 171 5.87 -3.85 -17.41
N LYS A 172 6.38 -2.69 -17.84
CA LYS A 172 5.47 -1.57 -18.14
C LYS A 172 4.77 -1.91 -19.45
N PHE A 173 3.45 -1.71 -19.50
CA PHE A 173 2.71 -1.89 -20.74
C PHE A 173 3.35 -1.03 -21.84
N PRO A 174 3.53 -1.53 -23.07
CA PRO A 174 4.16 -0.75 -24.13
C PRO A 174 3.37 0.53 -24.36
N ASP A 175 4.02 1.70 -24.26
CA ASP A 175 3.39 3.02 -24.42
C ASP A 175 2.72 3.21 -25.80
N ARG A 176 2.95 2.29 -26.75
CA ARG A 176 2.48 2.33 -28.14
C ARG A 176 1.15 1.63 -28.39
N CYS A 177 0.59 0.88 -27.44
CA CYS A 177 -0.73 0.30 -27.62
C CYS A 177 -1.79 1.30 -27.12
N SER A 178 -2.51 1.89 -28.08
CA SER A 178 -3.60 2.83 -27.87
C SER A 178 -4.94 2.15 -27.56
N ASP A 179 -5.03 0.83 -27.75
CA ASP A 179 -6.25 0.07 -27.53
C ASP A 179 -6.42 -0.27 -26.03
N GLU A 180 -7.54 0.17 -25.45
CA GLU A 180 -7.83 -0.03 -24.03
C GLU A 180 -8.18 -1.49 -23.70
N ASP A 181 -8.79 -2.22 -24.62
CA ASP A 181 -9.20 -3.62 -24.43
C ASP A 181 -7.98 -4.56 -24.50
N GLU A 182 -7.07 -4.33 -25.45
CA GLU A 182 -5.80 -5.05 -25.51
C GLU A 182 -4.98 -4.83 -24.23
N LYS A 183 -4.96 -3.59 -23.73
CA LYS A 183 -4.30 -3.25 -22.47
C LYS A 183 -4.91 -3.96 -21.28
N LEU A 184 -6.23 -4.03 -21.20
CA LEU A 184 -6.92 -4.74 -20.13
C LEU A 184 -6.67 -6.24 -20.18
N ALA A 185 -6.76 -6.85 -21.36
CA ALA A 185 -6.46 -8.27 -21.56
C ALA A 185 -5.01 -8.60 -21.18
N TRP A 186 -4.06 -7.75 -21.59
CA TRP A 186 -2.67 -7.88 -21.21
C TRP A 186 -2.45 -7.77 -19.70
N GLN A 187 -3.12 -6.81 -19.04
CA GLN A 187 -3.01 -6.66 -17.59
C GLN A 187 -3.58 -7.89 -16.88
N TYR A 188 -4.76 -8.35 -17.29
CA TYR A 188 -5.43 -9.51 -16.70
C TYR A 188 -4.54 -10.76 -16.67
N GLN A 189 -3.82 -11.05 -17.76
CA GLN A 189 -2.89 -12.17 -17.82
C GLN A 189 -1.75 -12.09 -16.78
N ARG A 190 -1.46 -10.89 -16.28
CA ARG A 190 -0.41 -10.58 -15.30
C ARG A 190 -0.96 -10.39 -13.90
N ILE A 191 -2.20 -10.76 -13.64
CA ILE A 191 -2.80 -10.81 -12.31
C ILE A 191 -2.98 -12.28 -11.94
N LYS A 192 -2.12 -12.80 -11.08
CA LYS A 192 -2.15 -14.22 -10.68
C LYS A 192 -1.93 -14.37 -9.18
N THR A 193 -2.21 -15.56 -8.64
CA THR A 193 -1.83 -15.87 -7.26
C THR A 193 -0.31 -16.00 -7.13
N PRO A 194 0.26 -15.91 -5.91
CA PRO A 194 1.65 -16.26 -5.65
C PRO A 194 2.00 -17.65 -6.19
N HIS A 195 1.14 -18.65 -5.94
CA HIS A 195 1.36 -20.02 -6.41
C HIS A 195 1.45 -20.09 -7.93
N ASP A 196 0.49 -19.52 -8.65
CA ASP A 196 0.48 -19.51 -10.12
C ASP A 196 1.71 -18.81 -10.70
N TRP A 197 2.20 -17.75 -10.03
CA TRP A 197 3.43 -17.08 -10.44
C TRP A 197 4.67 -17.93 -10.23
N ILE A 198 4.79 -18.60 -9.08
CA ILE A 198 5.88 -19.51 -8.78
C ILE A 198 5.92 -20.66 -9.80
N GLU A 199 4.75 -21.26 -10.11
CA GLU A 199 4.63 -22.29 -11.15
C GLU A 199 5.02 -21.77 -12.53
N HIS A 200 4.56 -20.56 -12.89
CA HIS A 200 4.91 -19.91 -14.15
C HIS A 200 6.43 -19.72 -14.30
N PHE A 201 7.12 -19.28 -13.25
CA PHE A 201 8.56 -19.07 -13.28
C PHE A 201 9.42 -20.34 -13.33
N ARG A 202 8.83 -21.53 -13.16
CA ARG A 202 9.57 -22.79 -13.41
C ARG A 202 9.98 -22.96 -14.87
N ASN A 203 9.20 -22.40 -15.79
CA ASN A 203 9.42 -22.56 -17.24
C ASN A 203 9.62 -21.22 -17.96
N ALA A 204 9.29 -20.10 -17.33
CA ALA A 204 9.39 -18.78 -17.93
C ALA A 204 10.76 -18.13 -17.70
N ASP A 205 11.18 -17.33 -18.68
CA ASP A 205 12.32 -16.44 -18.55
C ASP A 205 11.95 -15.25 -17.63
N ILE A 206 12.31 -15.38 -16.35
CA ILE A 206 12.04 -14.38 -15.31
C ILE A 206 12.70 -13.02 -15.61
N THR A 207 13.75 -13.00 -16.44
CA THR A 207 14.51 -11.76 -16.73
C THR A 207 13.63 -10.66 -17.33
N LYS A 208 12.50 -11.03 -17.95
CA LYS A 208 11.52 -10.13 -18.59
C LYS A 208 10.49 -9.54 -17.62
N TYR A 209 10.41 -10.01 -16.38
CA TYR A 209 9.34 -9.63 -15.45
C TYR A 209 9.76 -8.46 -14.57
N HIS A 210 10.02 -7.31 -15.20
CA HIS A 210 10.75 -6.19 -14.59
C HIS A 210 10.15 -5.59 -13.32
N TYR A 211 8.84 -5.75 -13.08
CA TYR A 211 8.13 -5.09 -12.00
C TYR A 211 7.07 -5.97 -11.35
N PHE A 212 6.76 -5.65 -10.09
CA PHE A 212 5.61 -6.20 -9.39
C PHE A 212 4.90 -5.13 -8.54
N CYS A 213 3.60 -5.29 -8.28
CA CYS A 213 2.83 -4.34 -7.46
C CYS A 213 2.92 -4.71 -5.98
N VAL A 214 3.55 -3.88 -5.14
CA VAL A 214 3.90 -4.26 -3.75
C VAL A 214 2.69 -4.65 -2.86
N ASN A 215 1.50 -4.16 -3.17
CA ASN A 215 0.27 -4.51 -2.47
C ASN A 215 -0.57 -5.51 -3.29
N PRO A 216 -1.33 -6.40 -2.61
CA PRO A 216 -2.27 -7.30 -3.28
C PRO A 216 -3.35 -6.52 -4.02
N LEU A 217 -3.80 -7.09 -5.13
CA LEU A 217 -4.85 -6.58 -6.00
C LEU A 217 -6.12 -7.41 -5.83
N THR A 218 -7.26 -6.80 -6.12
CA THR A 218 -8.58 -7.44 -6.03
C THR A 218 -8.81 -8.51 -7.09
N GLY A 219 -8.07 -8.46 -8.19
CA GLY A 219 -8.36 -9.27 -9.38
C GLY A 219 -9.46 -8.69 -10.27
N GLU A 220 -10.07 -7.58 -9.87
CA GLU A 220 -11.21 -6.95 -10.54
C GLU A 220 -10.81 -5.65 -11.23
N ILE A 221 -11.56 -5.28 -12.27
CA ILE A 221 -11.38 -4.00 -12.97
C ILE A 221 -11.76 -2.85 -12.04
N GLY A 222 -10.82 -1.94 -11.82
CA GLY A 222 -11.03 -0.64 -11.19
C GLY A 222 -10.87 0.50 -12.19
N ARG A 223 -10.81 1.73 -11.67
CA ARG A 223 -10.61 2.95 -12.46
C ARG A 223 -9.36 3.71 -12.03
N THR A 224 -8.60 4.21 -13.01
CA THR A 224 -7.51 5.16 -12.80
C THR A 224 -8.05 6.51 -12.33
N GLN A 225 -7.15 7.44 -11.96
CA GLN A 225 -7.54 8.82 -11.64
C GLN A 225 -8.21 9.54 -12.81
N GLU A 226 -7.85 9.16 -14.05
CA GLU A 226 -8.46 9.65 -15.29
C GLU A 226 -9.78 8.93 -15.64
N GLY A 227 -10.23 7.97 -14.81
CA GLY A 227 -11.47 7.22 -15.03
C GLY A 227 -11.34 6.00 -15.96
N LYS A 228 -10.17 5.75 -16.55
CA LYS A 228 -9.91 4.62 -17.46
C LYS A 228 -9.94 3.28 -16.72
N PRO A 229 -10.48 2.21 -17.33
CA PRO A 229 -10.48 0.88 -16.73
C PRO A 229 -9.04 0.34 -16.58
N SER A 230 -8.78 -0.40 -15.51
CA SER A 230 -7.46 -0.98 -15.22
C SER A 230 -7.57 -2.08 -14.17
N TYR A 231 -6.73 -3.11 -14.23
CA TYR A 231 -6.55 -4.10 -13.16
C TYR A 231 -5.49 -3.69 -12.14
N ARG A 232 -4.79 -2.57 -12.36
CA ARG A 232 -3.65 -2.09 -11.56
C ARG A 232 -3.81 -0.65 -11.07
N ALA A 233 -5.03 -0.13 -11.05
CA ALA A 233 -5.29 1.19 -10.49
C ALA A 233 -5.24 1.15 -8.94
N ASP A 234 -5.11 2.32 -8.30
CA ASP A 234 -5.21 2.45 -6.84
C ASP A 234 -6.53 1.88 -6.28
N SER A 235 -7.60 1.88 -7.10
CA SER A 235 -8.91 1.33 -6.77
C SER A 235 -8.96 -0.20 -6.83
N CYS A 236 -7.94 -0.84 -7.42
CA CYS A 236 -7.79 -2.29 -7.46
C CYS A 236 -7.05 -2.85 -6.25
N ILE A 237 -6.67 -2.03 -5.27
CA ILE A 237 -5.88 -2.48 -4.12
C ILE A 237 -6.78 -3.24 -3.14
N ALA A 238 -6.44 -4.51 -2.88
CA ALA A 238 -7.19 -5.37 -1.97
C ALA A 238 -6.83 -5.11 -0.50
N ALA A 239 -5.55 -4.82 -0.21
CA ALA A 239 -5.09 -4.50 1.13
C ALA A 239 -3.92 -3.50 1.08
N TYR A 240 -3.95 -2.52 1.97
CA TYR A 240 -2.98 -1.43 2.05
C TYR A 240 -1.84 -1.76 3.02
N ARG A 241 -1.14 -2.87 2.77
CA ARG A 241 -0.15 -3.42 3.72
C ARG A 241 1.20 -2.74 3.65
N TYR A 242 1.67 -2.42 2.45
CA TYR A 242 3.04 -2.01 2.21
C TYR A 242 3.12 -0.71 1.43
N CYS A 243 4.08 0.14 1.75
CA CYS A 243 4.51 1.22 0.86
C CYS A 243 5.93 0.93 0.37
N LEU A 244 6.19 1.22 -0.90
CA LEU A 244 7.55 1.25 -1.43
C LEU A 244 8.24 2.52 -0.93
N LEU A 245 9.51 2.45 -0.56
CA LEU A 245 10.37 3.59 -0.28
C LEU A 245 11.52 3.59 -1.30
N GLU A 246 11.42 4.47 -2.30
CA GLU A 246 12.44 4.65 -3.33
C GLU A 246 13.41 5.77 -2.92
N TYR A 247 14.70 5.44 -2.91
CA TYR A 247 15.78 6.38 -2.65
C TYR A 247 16.85 6.25 -3.72
N ASP A 248 17.07 7.31 -4.50
CA ASP A 248 17.94 7.29 -5.69
C ASP A 248 19.17 8.20 -5.56
N SER A 249 19.32 8.84 -4.39
CA SER A 249 20.42 9.75 -4.07
C SER A 249 21.21 9.21 -2.89
N VAL A 250 22.40 9.73 -2.63
CA VAL A 250 23.10 9.55 -1.36
C VAL A 250 23.69 10.92 -1.03
N PRO A 251 23.49 11.47 0.18
CA PRO A 251 23.99 12.80 0.52
C PRO A 251 25.50 12.91 0.29
N GLY A 252 25.92 13.91 -0.48
CA GLY A 252 27.34 14.16 -0.78
C GLY A 252 27.96 13.25 -1.85
N MET A 253 27.22 12.29 -2.41
CA MET A 253 27.71 11.41 -3.48
C MET A 253 26.99 11.69 -4.80
N LYS A 254 27.75 11.70 -5.89
CA LYS A 254 27.23 11.72 -7.26
C LYS A 254 27.79 10.52 -7.99
N ILE A 255 26.92 9.86 -8.75
CA ILE A 255 27.29 8.74 -9.61
C ILE A 255 26.71 9.01 -11.00
N ALA A 256 27.57 8.90 -12.00
CA ALA A 256 27.22 9.13 -13.39
C ALA A 256 27.97 8.13 -14.28
N PRO A 257 27.40 7.74 -15.43
CA PRO A 257 28.13 6.95 -16.41
C PRO A 257 29.36 7.71 -16.92
N GLY A 258 30.45 7.00 -17.18
CA GLY A 258 31.62 7.52 -17.86
C GLY A 258 31.36 7.78 -19.36
N PRO A 259 32.39 8.19 -20.13
CA PRO A 259 32.25 8.50 -21.55
C PRO A 259 31.68 7.37 -22.42
N ASN A 260 31.87 6.12 -22.01
CA ASN A 260 31.33 4.92 -22.67
C ASN A 260 29.89 4.57 -22.24
N GLY A 261 29.25 5.42 -21.42
CA GLY A 261 27.90 5.18 -20.91
C GLY A 261 27.82 4.11 -19.82
N ILE A 262 28.95 3.64 -19.29
CA ILE A 262 29.05 2.63 -18.23
C ILE A 262 29.47 3.30 -16.93
N ILE A 263 28.83 2.93 -15.82
CA ILE A 263 29.22 3.36 -14.48
C ILE A 263 30.37 2.49 -13.99
N ASP A 264 31.40 3.13 -13.42
CA ASP A 264 32.51 2.42 -12.79
C ASP A 264 32.02 1.47 -11.68
N ARG A 265 32.54 0.24 -11.65
CA ARG A 265 32.08 -0.80 -10.71
C ARG A 265 32.32 -0.40 -9.26
N LYS A 266 33.45 0.24 -8.97
CA LYS A 266 33.78 0.69 -7.61
C LYS A 266 32.85 1.82 -7.19
N GLN A 267 32.59 2.80 -8.06
CA GLN A 267 31.61 3.86 -7.78
C GLN A 267 30.20 3.29 -7.54
N LEU A 268 29.77 2.31 -8.35
CA LEU A 268 28.48 1.64 -8.17
C LEU A 268 28.42 0.92 -6.83
N PHE A 269 29.46 0.16 -6.49
CA PHE A 269 29.57 -0.52 -5.20
C PHE A 269 29.54 0.47 -4.05
N ASP A 270 30.39 1.49 -4.03
CA ASP A 270 30.46 2.49 -2.95
C ASP A 270 29.09 3.18 -2.74
N PHE A 271 28.40 3.51 -3.84
CA PHE A 271 27.08 4.14 -3.80
C PHE A 271 25.97 3.21 -3.28
N GLN A 272 25.99 1.93 -3.67
CA GLN A 272 25.06 0.94 -3.14
C GLN A 272 25.38 0.59 -1.68
N ASN A 273 26.66 0.54 -1.32
CA ASN A 273 27.14 0.22 0.02
C ASN A 273 26.71 1.30 1.04
N ALA A 274 26.78 2.57 0.65
CA ALA A 274 26.24 3.67 1.45
C ALA A 274 24.72 3.55 1.67
N GLN A 275 23.94 3.18 0.64
CA GLN A 275 22.50 2.91 0.80
C GLN A 275 22.23 1.70 1.69
N ALA A 276 23.05 0.65 1.59
CA ALA A 276 22.93 -0.53 2.43
C ALA A 276 23.21 -0.19 3.90
N ALA A 277 24.19 0.67 4.18
CA ALA A 277 24.43 1.21 5.53
C ALA A 277 23.19 1.93 6.07
N PHE A 278 22.54 2.74 5.24
CA PHE A 278 21.29 3.41 5.63
C PHE A 278 20.20 2.41 5.97
N TRP A 279 19.95 1.42 5.10
CA TRP A 279 18.90 0.42 5.33
C TRP A 279 19.18 -0.44 6.56
N LEU A 280 20.44 -0.84 6.80
CA LEU A 280 20.85 -1.52 8.02
C LEU A 280 20.53 -0.70 9.27
N ASN A 281 20.86 0.58 9.28
CA ASN A 281 20.56 1.47 10.41
C ASN A 281 19.04 1.63 10.62
N VAL A 282 18.27 1.74 9.54
CA VAL A 282 16.80 1.78 9.59
C VAL A 282 16.24 0.48 10.18
N ILE A 283 16.70 -0.68 9.71
CA ILE A 283 16.28 -1.99 10.21
C ILE A 283 16.64 -2.14 11.70
N LYS A 284 17.87 -1.80 12.09
CA LYS A 284 18.36 -1.86 13.49
C LYS A 284 17.56 -0.94 14.43
N SER A 285 16.99 0.16 13.92
CA SER A 285 16.11 1.04 14.72
C SER A 285 14.75 0.40 15.07
N GLY A 286 14.43 -0.77 14.52
CA GLY A 286 13.13 -1.44 14.70
C GLY A 286 12.06 -0.95 13.74
N ALA A 287 12.44 -0.22 12.69
CA ALA A 287 11.54 0.18 11.62
C ALA A 287 11.02 -1.09 10.88
N PRO A 288 9.73 -1.15 10.53
CA PRO A 288 9.10 -2.30 9.89
C PRO A 288 9.42 -2.42 8.39
N VAL A 289 10.71 -2.45 8.05
CA VAL A 289 11.18 -2.84 6.71
C VAL A 289 10.94 -4.33 6.50
N VAL A 290 10.28 -4.66 5.41
CA VAL A 290 9.92 -6.03 5.02
C VAL A 290 10.91 -6.60 4.04
N ALA A 291 11.31 -5.82 3.03
CA ALA A 291 12.29 -6.26 2.05
C ALA A 291 13.17 -5.09 1.60
N VAL A 292 14.40 -5.40 1.18
CA VAL A 292 15.27 -4.45 0.46
C VAL A 292 15.69 -5.09 -0.86
N ILE A 293 15.53 -4.36 -1.96
CA ILE A 293 15.74 -4.84 -3.31
C ILE A 293 16.75 -3.94 -4.02
N ALA A 294 17.81 -4.56 -4.54
CA ALA A 294 18.69 -3.94 -5.52
C ALA A 294 17.98 -3.87 -6.87
N THR A 295 17.84 -2.67 -7.41
CA THR A 295 17.03 -2.39 -8.60
C THR A 295 17.62 -2.89 -9.93
N GLY A 296 18.79 -3.52 -9.91
CA GLY A 296 19.60 -3.80 -11.11
C GLY A 296 20.28 -2.56 -11.68
N GLY A 297 20.35 -1.47 -10.90
CA GLY A 297 21.14 -0.28 -11.19
C GLY A 297 21.70 0.29 -9.88
N LYS A 298 21.86 1.62 -9.78
CA LYS A 298 22.46 2.24 -8.58
C LYS A 298 21.63 2.18 -7.30
N SER A 299 20.32 2.01 -7.38
CA SER A 299 19.43 2.23 -6.23
C SER A 299 19.08 0.96 -5.47
N LEU A 300 18.93 1.07 -4.15
CA LEU A 300 18.35 0.06 -3.27
C LEU A 300 17.02 0.57 -2.73
N HIS A 301 15.93 -0.14 -3.02
CA HIS A 301 14.58 0.25 -2.62
C HIS A 301 14.06 -0.66 -1.51
N ALA A 302 13.32 -0.11 -0.55
CA ALA A 302 12.76 -0.88 0.55
C ALA A 302 11.24 -0.98 0.49
N ILE A 303 10.71 -2.14 0.85
CA ILE A 303 9.28 -2.35 1.09
C ILE A 303 9.05 -2.17 2.58
N TYR A 304 8.14 -1.28 2.94
CA TYR A 304 7.89 -0.88 4.32
C TYR A 304 6.44 -1.21 4.72
N HIS A 305 6.27 -1.92 5.83
CA HIS A 305 4.94 -2.31 6.30
C HIS A 305 4.22 -1.15 7.00
N VAL A 306 3.06 -0.78 6.47
CA VAL A 306 2.18 0.27 7.00
C VAL A 306 0.87 -0.28 7.54
N GLY A 307 0.37 -1.41 7.04
CA GLY A 307 -0.84 -2.07 7.55
C GLY A 307 -2.05 -1.15 7.69
N CYS A 308 -2.31 -0.31 6.68
CA CYS A 308 -3.47 0.57 6.66
C CYS A 308 -4.76 -0.24 6.40
N LEU A 309 -5.85 0.15 7.03
CA LEU A 309 -7.15 -0.49 6.88
C LEU A 309 -7.83 -0.13 5.56
N ASP A 310 -7.69 1.12 5.14
CA ASP A 310 -8.34 1.66 3.95
C ASP A 310 -7.54 2.79 3.31
N ARG A 311 -8.09 3.33 2.23
CA ARG A 311 -7.51 4.43 1.47
C ARG A 311 -7.37 5.72 2.31
N ALA A 312 -8.31 6.03 3.19
CA ALA A 312 -8.27 7.25 3.98
C ALA A 312 -7.13 7.19 5.01
N GLU A 313 -6.95 6.03 5.66
CA GLU A 313 -5.81 5.82 6.55
C GLU A 313 -4.48 5.85 5.78
N TRP A 314 -4.43 5.26 4.58
CA TRP A 314 -3.25 5.35 3.71
C TRP A 314 -2.87 6.80 3.43
N ASP A 315 -3.83 7.63 3.00
CA ASP A 315 -3.57 9.03 2.69
C ASP A 315 -3.08 9.81 3.92
N ALA A 316 -3.67 9.57 5.10
CA ALA A 316 -3.22 10.20 6.34
C ALA A 316 -1.82 9.74 6.78
N LYS A 317 -1.57 8.43 6.78
CA LYS A 317 -0.35 7.83 7.34
C LYS A 317 0.82 7.87 6.37
N VAL A 318 0.61 7.46 5.13
CA VAL A 318 1.65 7.34 4.11
C VAL A 318 1.90 8.69 3.46
N CYS A 319 0.88 9.31 2.87
CA CYS A 319 1.03 10.58 2.16
C CYS A 319 1.28 11.75 3.13
N GLY A 320 0.45 11.88 4.18
CA GLY A 320 0.55 12.96 5.16
C GLY A 320 1.64 12.77 6.22
N GLY A 321 2.12 11.53 6.45
CA GLY A 321 3.01 11.19 7.56
C GLY A 321 4.41 10.73 7.16
N ILE A 322 4.52 9.61 6.45
CA ILE A 322 5.83 9.01 6.09
C ILE A 322 6.51 9.86 5.01
N TYR A 323 5.83 10.07 3.87
CA TYR A 323 6.41 10.77 2.73
C TYR A 323 6.62 12.26 2.95
N SER A 324 5.79 12.91 3.77
CA SER A 324 5.98 14.32 4.15
C SER A 324 7.28 14.56 4.91
N ARG A 325 7.76 13.57 5.68
CA ARG A 325 9.04 13.63 6.39
C ARG A 325 10.20 13.14 5.55
N LEU A 326 9.98 12.08 4.77
CA LEU A 326 11.03 11.48 3.94
C LEU A 326 11.38 12.29 2.70
N SER A 327 10.46 13.11 2.17
CA SER A 327 10.78 13.99 1.05
C SER A 327 11.90 14.97 1.39
N ALA A 328 11.94 15.45 2.64
CA ALA A 328 13.03 16.30 3.12
C ALA A 328 14.38 15.56 3.19
N ALA A 329 14.34 14.23 3.24
CA ALA A 329 15.52 13.37 3.23
C ALA A 329 15.97 12.94 1.82
N GLY A 330 15.21 13.29 0.77
CA GLY A 330 15.53 12.97 -0.63
C GLY A 330 14.82 11.74 -1.21
N PHE A 331 13.82 11.18 -0.52
CA PHE A 331 13.00 10.08 -1.05
C PHE A 331 12.01 10.59 -2.11
N ASP A 332 11.75 9.78 -3.13
CA ASP A 332 10.87 10.17 -4.23
C ASP A 332 9.40 10.21 -3.80
N LYS A 333 8.85 11.43 -3.70
CA LYS A 333 7.45 11.70 -3.36
C LYS A 333 6.44 11.12 -4.36
N ALA A 334 6.85 10.79 -5.58
CA ALA A 334 5.97 10.20 -6.59
C ALA A 334 5.55 8.76 -6.24
N CYS A 335 6.23 8.13 -5.28
CA CYS A 335 6.03 6.71 -4.92
C CYS A 335 4.95 6.48 -3.85
N LYS A 336 4.13 7.50 -3.55
CA LYS A 336 3.12 7.45 -2.49
C LYS A 336 1.80 6.75 -2.86
N ASN A 337 1.62 6.34 -4.12
CA ASN A 337 0.39 5.68 -4.55
C ASN A 337 0.40 4.18 -4.13
N PRO A 338 -0.75 3.63 -3.69
CA PRO A 338 -0.82 2.26 -3.18
C PRO A 338 -0.58 1.18 -4.23
N SER A 339 -0.86 1.44 -5.51
CA SER A 339 -0.56 0.51 -6.61
C SER A 339 0.86 0.63 -7.18
N ARG A 340 1.81 1.15 -6.38
CA ARG A 340 3.19 1.38 -6.81
C ARG A 340 3.86 0.08 -7.21
N LEU A 341 4.55 0.14 -8.34
CA LEU A 341 5.39 -0.94 -8.83
C LEU A 341 6.78 -0.85 -8.23
N SER A 342 7.31 -1.98 -7.77
CA SER A 342 8.71 -2.15 -7.39
C SER A 342 9.42 -3.08 -8.38
N ARG A 343 10.74 -3.07 -8.33
CA ARG A 343 11.63 -3.94 -9.10
C ARG A 343 11.53 -5.38 -8.59
N PHE A 344 11.35 -6.34 -9.50
CA PHE A 344 11.15 -7.75 -9.12
C PHE A 344 12.49 -8.51 -9.12
N PRO A 345 12.85 -9.22 -8.04
CA PRO A 345 14.07 -10.03 -8.00
C PRO A 345 14.13 -11.07 -9.13
N GLY A 346 15.34 -11.33 -9.64
CA GLY A 346 15.56 -12.22 -10.78
C GLY A 346 15.35 -11.57 -12.16
N ALA A 347 14.60 -10.46 -12.23
CA ALA A 347 14.40 -9.76 -13.50
C ALA A 347 15.61 -8.88 -13.88
N CYS A 348 15.82 -8.60 -15.16
CA CYS A 348 16.88 -7.71 -15.66
C CYS A 348 16.31 -6.33 -16.02
N ARG A 349 17.14 -5.28 -15.98
CA ARG A 349 16.72 -3.98 -16.53
C ARG A 349 16.90 -4.00 -18.05
N PRO A 350 15.92 -3.52 -18.83
CA PRO A 350 16.08 -3.42 -20.28
C PRO A 350 17.06 -2.29 -20.66
N GLU A 351 17.34 -1.34 -19.75
CA GLU A 351 18.21 -0.20 -20.05
C GLU A 351 19.70 -0.59 -19.96
N GLN A 352 20.40 -0.51 -21.10
CA GLN A 352 21.81 -0.92 -21.27
C GLN A 352 22.81 -0.26 -20.31
N ARG A 353 22.50 0.93 -19.75
CA ARG A 353 23.41 1.71 -18.88
C ARG A 353 23.72 1.04 -17.54
N TYR A 354 22.93 0.04 -17.13
CA TYR A 354 23.10 -0.69 -15.87
C TYR A 354 23.11 -2.22 -16.07
N ALA A 355 23.20 -2.69 -17.32
CA ALA A 355 22.93 -4.07 -17.74
C ALA A 355 23.88 -5.15 -17.20
N LEU A 356 24.61 -4.89 -16.12
CA LEU A 356 25.60 -5.78 -15.52
C LEU A 356 25.09 -6.52 -14.28
N ALA A 357 23.93 -6.17 -13.71
CA ALA A 357 23.39 -6.88 -12.54
C ALA A 357 21.87 -7.05 -12.64
N GLY A 358 21.41 -8.30 -12.50
CA GLY A 358 19.99 -8.59 -12.28
C GLY A 358 19.45 -7.85 -11.05
N GLN A 359 18.13 -7.69 -10.98
CA GLN A 359 17.45 -7.21 -9.78
C GLN A 359 17.59 -8.26 -8.69
N LYS A 360 18.01 -7.87 -7.48
CA LYS A 360 18.31 -8.81 -6.39
C LYS A 360 17.56 -8.48 -5.12
N LEU A 361 17.02 -9.50 -4.47
CA LEU A 361 16.55 -9.39 -3.10
C LEU A 361 17.78 -9.39 -2.17
N LEU A 362 17.94 -8.37 -1.35
CA LEU A 362 19.05 -8.25 -0.41
C LEU A 362 18.64 -8.55 1.03
N TYR A 363 17.40 -8.28 1.39
CA TYR A 363 16.89 -8.51 2.74
C TYR A 363 15.42 -8.89 2.65
N LEU A 364 15.00 -9.85 3.47
CA LEU A 364 13.62 -10.25 3.63
C LEU A 364 13.32 -10.59 5.09
N LYS A 365 12.43 -9.82 5.69
CA LYS A 365 11.89 -10.07 7.03
C LYS A 365 10.94 -11.25 6.97
N GLU A 366 10.98 -12.08 8.01
CA GLU A 366 10.00 -13.15 8.18
C GLU A 366 8.58 -12.56 8.31
N ARG A 367 7.63 -13.23 7.65
CA ARG A 367 6.22 -12.87 7.75
C ARG A 367 5.75 -13.13 9.17
N SER A 368 5.49 -12.07 9.93
CA SER A 368 4.84 -12.19 11.23
C SER A 368 3.40 -12.68 11.01
N ARG A 369 3.18 -13.99 11.19
CA ARG A 369 1.84 -14.59 11.29
C ARG A 369 1.21 -14.05 12.57
N LEU A 370 0.23 -13.15 12.43
CA LEU A 370 -0.60 -12.67 13.54
C LEU A 370 -1.88 -13.50 13.64
#